data_AF-A0A1R2BD52-F1
#
_entry.id   AF-A0A1R2BD52-F1
#
_cell.length_a   1.000
_cell.length_b   1.000
_cell.length_c   1.000
_cell.angle_alpha   90.00
_cell.angle_beta   90.00
_cell.angle_gamma   90.00
#
_symmetry.space_group_name_H-M   'P 1'
#
loop_
_entity.id
_entity.type
_entity.pdbx_description
1 polymer ?
#
loop_
_entity_poly.entity_id
_entity_poly.type
_entity_poly.pdbx_seq_one_letter_code
_entity_poly.pdbx_strand_id
1 'polypeptide(L)'
;MGCADSQIQGENTGLRNHESLNDSNLSASQSFIQVEKDLGLNQHKSDDLDKYFHRYSYAEEISQENLFKVGKIIGFDAQSKKEFFDQFMVNTLAVRKVEMLNSRRICTLSIILGSGSDNDKIKLLFQNYDLDSNKYLDKQEVIMLIEDILWIFLYAVPNYTLLVNGKNTLIGNEVQKLNSAQSFAKNDIVAHILDSESRITMESYARKFTKKEVKMLFNPERLRNRALEIYEKFLQHEKELEMQKQLKEKEEMQMLKKIKNSDDEGNEHKNKKKRGPRKYARKSVNKAHNNND
;
A
#
# COMPACT_ATOMS: atom_id res chain seq x y z
N MET A 1 -65.17 -14.95 -13.20
CA MET A 1 -64.65 -15.21 -11.84
C MET A 1 -63.15 -15.01 -11.91
N GLY A 2 -62.45 -14.09 -11.25
CA GLY A 2 -62.74 -13.03 -10.29
C GLY A 2 -61.34 -12.55 -9.89
N CYS A 3 -61.02 -11.29 -10.18
CA CYS A 3 -59.72 -10.67 -9.93
C CYS A 3 -59.42 -10.57 -8.42
N ALA A 4 -58.15 -10.67 -8.04
CA ALA A 4 -57.62 -10.03 -6.83
C ALA A 4 -56.10 -9.85 -6.95
N ASP A 5 -55.70 -8.68 -7.44
CA ASP A 5 -54.42 -8.06 -7.14
C ASP A 5 -54.39 -7.67 -5.66
N SER A 6 -53.26 -7.86 -4.99
CA SER A 6 -53.03 -7.31 -3.64
C SER A 6 -51.56 -6.92 -3.50
N GLN A 7 -51.28 -5.69 -3.92
CA GLN A 7 -50.15 -4.92 -3.44
C GLN A 7 -50.35 -4.65 -1.95
N ILE A 8 -49.35 -4.97 -1.12
CA ILE A 8 -49.17 -4.30 0.16
C ILE A 8 -47.75 -3.78 0.19
N GLN A 9 -47.68 -2.45 0.02
CA GLN A 9 -46.55 -1.62 0.38
C GLN A 9 -46.32 -1.75 1.89
N GLY A 10 -45.10 -2.14 2.26
CA GLY A 10 -44.57 -1.96 3.61
C GLY A 10 -43.37 -1.04 3.51
N GLU A 11 -43.63 0.27 3.50
CA GLU A 11 -42.63 1.27 3.86
C GLU A 11 -42.21 0.99 5.30
N ASN A 12 -40.99 0.53 5.49
CA ASN A 12 -40.34 0.58 6.79
C ASN A 12 -39.10 1.46 6.64
N THR A 13 -39.33 2.76 6.82
CA THR A 13 -38.34 3.80 7.03
C THR A 13 -37.57 3.51 8.32
N GLY A 14 -36.57 2.64 8.22
CA GLY A 14 -35.51 2.46 9.19
C GLY A 14 -34.28 3.25 8.77
N LEU A 15 -34.44 4.55 8.49
CA LEU A 15 -33.30 5.49 8.46
C LEU A 15 -32.79 5.59 9.91
N ARG A 16 -31.92 4.64 10.28
CA ARG A 16 -31.01 4.85 11.40
C ARG A 16 -30.11 5.98 10.97
N ASN A 17 -30.40 7.17 11.49
CA ASN A 17 -29.43 8.23 11.62
C ASN A 17 -28.16 7.59 12.16
N HIS A 18 -27.12 7.53 11.33
CA HIS A 18 -25.77 7.30 11.79
C HIS A 18 -25.47 8.47 12.73
N GLU A 19 -25.68 8.25 14.04
CA GLU A 19 -25.07 9.08 15.06
C GLU A 19 -23.59 9.12 14.72
N SER A 20 -23.09 10.30 14.35
CA SER A 20 -21.67 10.55 14.22
C SER A 20 -21.09 10.35 15.61
N LEU A 21 -20.64 9.14 15.89
CA LEU A 21 -19.82 8.82 17.04
C LEU A 21 -18.62 9.75 16.96
N ASN A 22 -18.65 10.76 17.82
CA ASN A 22 -17.54 11.67 18.09
C ASN A 22 -16.48 10.87 18.88
N ASP A 23 -15.90 9.85 18.24
CA ASP A 23 -14.89 8.93 18.78
C ASP A 23 -13.49 9.53 18.56
N SER A 24 -13.26 10.75 19.07
CA SER A 24 -11.98 11.45 18.90
C SER A 24 -10.79 10.79 19.62
N ASN A 25 -10.98 9.60 20.23
CA ASN A 25 -9.99 8.90 21.04
C ASN A 25 -9.65 7.47 20.58
N LEU A 26 -10.26 6.94 19.51
CA LEU A 26 -9.84 5.63 19.00
C LEU A 26 -8.44 5.70 18.40
N SER A 27 -7.63 4.67 18.64
CA SER A 27 -6.35 4.52 17.94
C SER A 27 -6.59 4.30 16.44
N ALA A 28 -5.59 4.58 15.61
CA ALA A 28 -5.70 4.34 14.18
C ALA A 28 -6.00 2.86 13.87
N SER A 29 -5.30 1.94 14.55
CA SER A 29 -5.58 0.49 14.45
C SER A 29 -7.03 0.13 14.77
N GLN A 30 -7.60 0.67 15.86
CA GLN A 30 -9.01 0.44 16.20
C GLN A 30 -9.96 1.01 15.14
N SER A 31 -9.64 2.17 14.58
CA SER A 31 -10.42 2.81 13.52
C SER A 31 -10.41 1.97 12.23
N PHE A 32 -9.27 1.37 11.85
CA PHE A 32 -9.18 0.45 10.71
C PHE A 32 -10.07 -0.79 10.92
N ILE A 33 -10.01 -1.38 12.11
CA ILE A 33 -10.82 -2.55 12.48
C ILE A 33 -12.32 -2.20 12.45
N GLN A 34 -12.69 -1.01 12.91
CA GLN A 34 -14.08 -0.56 12.88
C GLN A 34 -14.58 -0.44 11.44
N VAL A 35 -13.79 0.18 10.55
CA VAL A 35 -14.11 0.26 9.12
C VAL A 35 -14.27 -1.13 8.50
N GLU A 36 -13.38 -2.08 8.78
CA GLU A 36 -13.48 -3.46 8.28
C GLU A 36 -14.79 -4.15 8.70
N LYS A 37 -15.25 -3.90 9.93
CA LYS A 37 -16.55 -4.40 10.44
C LYS A 37 -17.72 -3.68 9.79
N ASP A 38 -17.62 -2.37 9.59
CA ASP A 38 -18.66 -1.53 9.00
C ASP A 38 -18.92 -1.85 7.52
N LEU A 39 -17.99 -2.53 6.84
CA LEU A 39 -18.23 -3.11 5.51
C LEU A 39 -19.23 -4.27 5.54
N GLY A 40 -19.49 -4.88 6.70
CA GLY A 40 -20.48 -5.95 6.89
C GLY A 40 -20.12 -7.31 6.31
N LEU A 41 -18.99 -7.43 5.59
CA LEU A 41 -18.57 -8.68 4.93
C LEU A 41 -18.31 -9.83 5.92
N ASN A 42 -17.89 -9.51 7.14
CA ASN A 42 -17.62 -10.48 8.20
C ASN A 42 -18.87 -11.23 8.70
N GLN A 43 -20.07 -10.76 8.37
CA GLN A 43 -21.34 -11.40 8.73
C GLN A 43 -21.70 -12.56 7.79
N HIS A 44 -20.97 -12.74 6.70
CA HIS A 44 -21.24 -13.72 5.65
C HIS A 44 -20.09 -14.71 5.49
N LYS A 45 -20.35 -15.88 4.92
CA LYS A 45 -19.29 -16.86 4.67
C LYS A 45 -18.45 -16.43 3.47
N SER A 46 -17.13 -16.59 3.57
CA SER A 46 -16.18 -16.28 2.49
C SER A 46 -16.54 -17.00 1.19
N ASP A 47 -16.96 -18.27 1.26
CA ASP A 47 -17.38 -19.08 0.11
C ASP A 47 -18.65 -18.56 -0.57
N ASP A 48 -19.62 -18.04 0.20
CA ASP A 48 -20.83 -17.44 -0.38
C ASP A 48 -20.48 -16.11 -1.06
N LEU A 49 -19.69 -15.26 -0.39
CA LEU A 49 -19.23 -13.99 -0.95
C LEU A 49 -18.51 -14.21 -2.29
N ASP A 50 -17.52 -15.10 -2.30
CA ASP A 50 -16.74 -15.45 -3.50
C ASP A 50 -17.62 -15.89 -4.67
N LYS A 51 -18.55 -16.83 -4.43
CA LYS A 51 -19.50 -17.32 -5.44
C LYS A 51 -20.33 -16.22 -6.06
N TYR A 52 -20.86 -15.30 -5.24
CA TYR A 52 -21.70 -14.22 -5.74
C TYR A 52 -20.88 -13.17 -6.48
N PHE A 53 -19.70 -12.78 -6.00
CA PHE A 53 -18.85 -11.86 -6.73
C PHE A 53 -18.44 -12.43 -8.09
N HIS A 54 -17.99 -13.69 -8.15
CA HIS A 54 -17.66 -14.34 -9.42
C HIS A 54 -18.87 -14.43 -10.37
N ARG A 55 -20.06 -14.78 -9.86
CA ARG A 55 -21.27 -14.89 -10.68
C ARG A 55 -21.69 -13.58 -11.35
N TYR A 56 -21.43 -12.44 -10.71
CA TYR A 56 -21.85 -11.11 -11.18
C TYR A 56 -20.71 -10.29 -11.80
N SER A 57 -19.51 -10.87 -11.87
CA SER A 57 -18.34 -10.29 -12.53
C SER A 57 -18.20 -10.79 -13.97
N TYR A 58 -17.56 -9.97 -14.80
CA TYR A 58 -17.13 -10.33 -16.15
C TYR A 58 -15.61 -10.38 -16.16
N ALA A 59 -15.06 -11.60 -16.14
CA ALA A 59 -13.64 -11.82 -15.89
C ALA A 59 -13.21 -11.15 -14.55
N GLU A 60 -12.21 -10.27 -14.59
CA GLU A 60 -11.67 -9.57 -13.41
C GLU A 60 -12.34 -8.22 -13.12
N GLU A 61 -13.50 -7.95 -13.74
CA GLU A 61 -14.20 -6.69 -13.59
C GLU A 61 -15.66 -6.87 -13.15
N ILE A 62 -16.15 -5.95 -12.32
CA ILE A 62 -17.56 -5.88 -11.91
C ILE A 62 -18.06 -4.44 -12.07
N SER A 63 -19.24 -4.26 -12.67
CA SER A 63 -19.86 -2.93 -12.71
C SER A 63 -20.42 -2.54 -11.34
N GLN A 64 -20.51 -1.24 -11.08
CA GLN A 64 -21.08 -0.75 -9.83
C GLN A 64 -22.53 -1.23 -9.59
N GLU A 65 -23.35 -1.29 -10.64
CA GLU A 65 -24.70 -1.86 -10.56
C GLU A 65 -24.70 -3.33 -10.12
N ASN A 66 -23.77 -4.13 -10.65
CA ASN A 66 -23.66 -5.53 -10.29
C ASN A 66 -23.13 -5.72 -8.87
N LEU A 67 -22.18 -4.88 -8.42
CA LEU A 67 -21.75 -4.83 -7.02
C LEU A 67 -22.93 -4.54 -6.08
N PHE A 68 -23.79 -3.58 -6.42
CA PHE A 68 -24.97 -3.26 -5.61
C PHE A 68 -26.00 -4.39 -5.60
N LYS A 69 -26.18 -5.09 -6.73
CA LYS A 69 -27.00 -6.31 -6.77
C LYS A 69 -26.45 -7.39 -5.85
N VAL A 70 -25.13 -7.64 -5.86
CA VAL A 70 -24.48 -8.58 -4.94
C VAL A 70 -24.71 -8.17 -3.49
N GLY A 71 -24.51 -6.90 -3.15
CA GLY A 71 -24.79 -6.35 -1.81
C GLY A 71 -26.23 -6.63 -1.35
N LYS A 72 -27.21 -6.35 -2.21
CA LYS A 72 -28.63 -6.61 -1.93
C LYS A 72 -28.96 -8.09 -1.75
N ILE A 73 -28.32 -8.97 -2.52
CA ILE A 73 -28.57 -10.42 -2.45
C ILE A 73 -27.98 -11.02 -1.18
N ILE A 74 -26.76 -10.64 -0.83
CA ILE A 74 -26.02 -11.18 0.32
C ILE A 74 -26.51 -10.54 1.62
N GLY A 75 -26.87 -9.26 1.57
CA GLY A 75 -27.32 -8.48 2.73
C GLY A 75 -26.28 -7.52 3.30
N PHE A 76 -25.31 -7.06 2.50
CA PHE A 76 -24.39 -5.98 2.90
C PHE A 76 -24.65 -4.71 2.08
N ASP A 77 -24.47 -3.54 2.71
CA ASP A 77 -24.79 -2.26 2.10
C ASP A 77 -23.61 -1.72 1.27
N ALA A 78 -23.49 -2.22 0.04
CA ALA A 78 -22.51 -1.73 -0.91
C ALA A 78 -22.75 -0.26 -1.33
N GLN A 79 -24.01 0.19 -1.27
CA GLN A 79 -24.42 1.49 -1.80
C GLN A 79 -24.02 2.64 -0.86
N SER A 80 -24.21 2.49 0.45
CA SER A 80 -23.72 3.50 1.42
C SER A 80 -22.21 3.52 1.58
N LYS A 81 -21.51 2.50 1.07
CA LYS A 81 -20.04 2.39 1.08
C LYS A 81 -19.44 2.68 -0.29
N LYS A 82 -20.14 3.46 -1.13
CA LYS A 82 -19.71 3.76 -2.50
C LYS A 82 -18.28 4.30 -2.55
N GLU A 83 -17.93 5.25 -1.69
CA GLU A 83 -16.62 5.88 -1.68
C GLU A 83 -15.48 4.90 -1.33
N PHE A 84 -15.79 3.84 -0.57
CA PHE A 84 -14.83 2.76 -0.35
C PHE A 84 -14.61 1.96 -1.63
N PHE A 85 -15.69 1.53 -2.28
CA PHE A 85 -15.63 0.70 -3.49
C PHE A 85 -15.13 1.46 -4.72
N ASP A 86 -15.33 2.78 -4.79
CA ASP A 86 -14.80 3.63 -5.86
C ASP A 86 -13.25 3.57 -5.93
N GLN A 87 -12.57 3.23 -4.84
CA GLN A 87 -11.11 3.02 -4.85
C GLN A 87 -10.68 1.81 -5.68
N PHE A 88 -11.59 0.88 -6.00
CA PHE A 88 -11.31 -0.33 -6.79
C PHE A 88 -11.49 -0.11 -8.30
N MET A 89 -11.77 1.11 -8.75
CA MET A 89 -12.01 1.42 -10.15
C MET A 89 -10.74 1.18 -10.99
N VAL A 90 -10.86 0.41 -12.08
CA VAL A 90 -9.72 0.02 -12.94
C VAL A 90 -9.76 0.62 -14.33
N ASN A 91 -10.93 0.83 -14.91
CA ASN A 91 -11.09 1.46 -16.22
C ASN A 91 -12.50 2.06 -16.35
N THR A 92 -12.60 3.23 -16.98
CA THR A 92 -13.86 3.74 -17.52
C THR A 92 -13.84 3.45 -19.01
N LEU A 93 -14.61 2.45 -19.49
CA LEU A 93 -14.72 2.21 -20.93
C LEU A 93 -15.32 3.47 -21.57
N ALA A 94 -14.49 4.27 -22.26
CA ALA A 94 -14.87 5.58 -22.82
C ALA A 94 -16.12 5.52 -23.71
N VAL A 95 -16.36 4.35 -24.32
CA VAL A 95 -17.51 4.10 -25.21
C VAL A 95 -18.82 3.87 -24.44
N ARG A 96 -18.76 3.34 -23.21
CA ARG A 96 -19.96 2.97 -22.43
C ARG A 96 -20.19 3.82 -21.18
N LYS A 97 -19.19 4.60 -20.73
CA LYS A 97 -19.23 5.37 -19.47
C LYS A 97 -19.64 4.53 -18.25
N VAL A 98 -19.42 3.22 -18.31
CA VAL A 98 -19.67 2.32 -17.17
C VAL A 98 -18.39 2.25 -16.36
N GLU A 99 -18.50 2.60 -15.08
CA GLU A 99 -17.42 2.43 -14.11
C GLU A 99 -17.25 0.94 -13.82
N MET A 100 -16.06 0.42 -14.14
CA MET A 100 -15.69 -0.97 -13.86
C MET A 100 -14.73 -1.00 -12.67
N LEU A 101 -15.03 -1.88 -11.72
CA LEU A 101 -14.25 -2.12 -10.52
C LEU A 101 -13.49 -3.44 -10.66
N ASN A 102 -12.31 -3.52 -10.03
CA ASN A 102 -11.51 -4.73 -9.96
C ASN A 102 -12.20 -5.78 -9.10
N SER A 103 -12.85 -6.75 -9.73
CA SER A 103 -13.60 -7.79 -9.01
C SER A 103 -12.67 -8.70 -8.23
N ARG A 104 -11.47 -9.01 -8.75
CA ARG A 104 -10.47 -9.88 -8.08
C ARG A 104 -10.05 -9.33 -6.72
N ARG A 105 -9.81 -8.01 -6.62
CA ARG A 105 -9.52 -7.32 -5.37
C ARG A 105 -10.72 -7.30 -4.43
N ILE A 106 -11.93 -7.10 -4.96
CA ILE A 106 -13.16 -7.15 -4.15
C ILE A 106 -13.40 -8.58 -3.61
N CYS A 107 -13.18 -9.62 -4.41
CA CYS A 107 -13.19 -11.02 -3.97
C CYS A 107 -12.15 -11.25 -2.88
N THR A 108 -10.91 -10.78 -3.08
CA THR A 108 -9.83 -10.90 -2.09
C THR A 108 -10.20 -10.28 -0.75
N LEU A 109 -10.72 -9.05 -0.76
CA LEU A 109 -11.25 -8.37 0.43
C LEU A 109 -12.33 -9.22 1.11
N SER A 110 -13.28 -9.72 0.32
CA SER A 110 -14.45 -10.45 0.81
C SER A 110 -14.09 -11.83 1.37
N ILE A 111 -13.13 -12.53 0.75
CA ILE A 111 -12.60 -13.80 1.25
C ILE A 111 -11.91 -13.58 2.60
N ILE A 112 -11.07 -12.55 2.72
CA ILE A 112 -10.29 -12.29 3.94
C ILE A 112 -11.16 -11.78 5.09
N LEU A 113 -12.06 -10.83 4.84
CA LEU A 113 -12.96 -10.30 5.86
C LEU A 113 -14.14 -11.21 6.18
N GLY A 114 -14.56 -12.04 5.23
CA GLY A 114 -15.63 -13.02 5.42
C GLY A 114 -15.35 -14.02 6.54
N SER A 115 -16.41 -14.64 7.05
CA SER A 115 -16.32 -15.73 8.02
C SER A 115 -15.97 -17.05 7.33
N GLY A 116 -15.15 -17.88 7.99
CA GLY A 116 -14.69 -19.15 7.44
C GLY A 116 -13.39 -19.59 8.09
N SER A 117 -13.00 -20.85 7.86
CA SER A 117 -11.71 -21.34 8.35
C SER A 117 -10.57 -20.76 7.50
N ASP A 118 -9.37 -20.68 8.08
CA ASP A 118 -8.17 -20.28 7.32
C ASP A 118 -7.96 -21.18 6.10
N ASN A 119 -8.25 -22.48 6.22
CA ASN A 119 -8.11 -23.44 5.11
C ASN A 119 -9.06 -23.13 3.95
N ASP A 120 -10.31 -22.73 4.26
CA ASP A 120 -11.28 -22.34 3.22
C ASP A 120 -10.81 -21.07 2.52
N LYS A 121 -10.33 -20.07 3.28
CA LYS A 121 -9.80 -18.82 2.73
C LYS A 121 -8.56 -19.03 1.87
N ILE A 122 -7.64 -19.90 2.30
CA ILE A 122 -6.47 -20.31 1.52
C ILE A 122 -6.93 -20.87 0.16
N LYS A 123 -7.91 -21.78 0.17
CA LYS A 123 -8.42 -22.38 -1.07
C LYS A 123 -9.08 -21.36 -1.98
N LEU A 124 -9.95 -20.51 -1.45
CA LEU A 124 -10.65 -19.49 -2.23
C LEU A 124 -9.65 -18.48 -2.84
N LEU A 125 -8.66 -18.03 -2.07
CA LEU A 125 -7.61 -17.15 -2.60
C LEU A 125 -6.79 -17.84 -3.69
N PHE A 126 -6.42 -19.11 -3.52
CA PHE A 126 -5.70 -19.84 -4.59
C PHE A 126 -6.52 -19.83 -5.88
N GLN A 127 -7.82 -20.14 -5.80
CA GLN A 127 -8.71 -20.18 -6.96
C GLN A 127 -8.92 -18.80 -7.59
N ASN A 128 -8.99 -17.74 -6.79
CA ASN A 128 -9.16 -16.36 -7.27
C ASN A 128 -7.91 -15.81 -8.01
N TYR A 129 -6.74 -16.46 -7.87
CA TYR A 129 -5.50 -16.05 -8.54
C TYR A 129 -4.93 -17.10 -9.50
N ASP A 130 -5.54 -18.28 -9.64
CA ASP A 130 -5.27 -19.26 -10.70
C ASP A 130 -5.99 -18.80 -11.98
N LEU A 131 -5.42 -17.77 -12.63
CA LEU A 131 -6.10 -16.97 -13.64
C LEU A 131 -6.36 -17.75 -14.93
N ASP A 132 -5.49 -18.71 -15.23
CA ASP A 132 -5.64 -19.61 -16.38
C ASP A 132 -6.31 -20.96 -16.01
N SER A 133 -6.71 -21.12 -14.74
CA SER A 133 -7.37 -22.31 -14.20
C SER A 133 -6.57 -23.61 -14.41
N ASN A 134 -5.24 -23.50 -14.45
CA ASN A 134 -4.35 -24.64 -14.65
C ASN A 134 -4.06 -25.44 -13.37
N LYS A 135 -4.56 -24.99 -12.21
CA LYS A 135 -4.38 -25.57 -10.85
C LYS A 135 -2.99 -25.34 -10.24
N TYR A 136 -2.28 -24.33 -10.72
CA TYR A 136 -1.00 -23.86 -10.21
C TYR A 136 -1.04 -22.34 -10.15
N LEU A 137 -0.28 -21.77 -9.21
CA LEU A 137 0.06 -20.35 -9.27
C LEU A 137 1.47 -20.19 -9.81
N ASP A 138 1.62 -19.40 -10.85
CA ASP A 138 2.93 -18.94 -11.29
C ASP A 138 3.45 -17.80 -10.41
N LYS A 139 4.70 -17.38 -10.67
CA LYS A 139 5.33 -16.30 -9.90
C LYS A 139 4.55 -15.00 -9.97
N GLN A 140 3.99 -14.66 -11.13
CA GLN A 140 3.28 -13.40 -11.34
C GLN A 140 1.94 -13.41 -10.61
N GLU A 141 1.21 -14.52 -10.65
CA GLU A 141 -0.05 -14.71 -9.92
C GLU A 141 0.13 -14.59 -8.41
N VAL A 142 1.20 -15.17 -7.87
CA VAL A 142 1.52 -15.03 -6.43
C VAL A 142 1.91 -13.59 -6.07
N ILE A 143 2.72 -12.91 -6.90
CA ILE A 143 3.05 -11.51 -6.67
C ILE A 143 1.78 -10.66 -6.68
N MET A 144 0.89 -10.90 -7.64
CA MET A 144 -0.38 -10.20 -7.78
C MET A 144 -1.28 -10.41 -6.56
N LEU A 145 -1.36 -11.64 -6.04
CA LEU A 145 -2.07 -11.97 -4.81
C LEU A 145 -1.57 -11.13 -3.63
N ILE A 146 -0.26 -11.10 -3.44
CA ILE A 146 0.36 -10.36 -2.33
C ILE A 146 0.13 -8.86 -2.50
N GLU A 147 0.32 -8.33 -3.71
CA GLU A 147 0.10 -6.91 -4.02
C GLU A 147 -1.34 -6.48 -3.76
N ASP A 148 -2.31 -7.28 -4.16
CA ASP A 148 -3.72 -6.96 -3.97
C ASP A 148 -4.12 -7.02 -2.49
N ILE A 149 -3.65 -8.00 -1.71
CA ILE A 149 -3.86 -8.03 -0.24
C ILE A 149 -3.23 -6.80 0.42
N LEU A 150 -1.97 -6.47 0.10
CA LEU A 150 -1.28 -5.32 0.67
C LEU A 150 -1.99 -4.01 0.29
N TRP A 151 -2.40 -3.86 -0.96
CA TRP A 151 -3.13 -2.69 -1.41
C TRP A 151 -4.47 -2.55 -0.67
N ILE A 152 -5.21 -3.63 -0.47
CA ILE A 152 -6.49 -3.58 0.26
C ILE A 152 -6.28 -3.11 1.71
N PHE A 153 -5.36 -3.75 2.45
CA PHE A 153 -5.27 -3.57 3.90
C PHE A 153 -4.26 -2.53 4.37
N LEU A 154 -3.34 -2.12 3.51
CA LEU A 154 -2.36 -1.05 3.78
C LEU A 154 -2.70 0.25 3.05
N TYR A 155 -3.55 0.23 2.02
CA TYR A 155 -3.97 1.41 1.28
C TYR A 155 -5.49 1.63 1.32
N ALA A 156 -6.33 0.74 0.76
CA ALA A 156 -7.75 1.05 0.54
C ALA A 156 -8.53 1.24 1.86
N VAL A 157 -8.36 0.30 2.81
CA VAL A 157 -8.98 0.38 4.14
C VAL A 157 -8.43 1.58 4.94
N PRO A 158 -7.10 1.79 5.07
CA PRO A 158 -6.58 2.96 5.77
C PRO A 158 -7.01 4.30 5.18
N ASN A 159 -6.99 4.47 3.85
CA ASN A 159 -7.39 5.73 3.21
C ASN A 159 -8.90 6.00 3.38
N TYR A 160 -9.75 4.96 3.30
CA TYR A 160 -11.17 5.13 3.60
C TYR A 160 -11.40 5.48 5.07
N THR A 161 -10.61 4.89 5.97
CA THR A 161 -10.66 5.22 7.40
C THR A 161 -10.32 6.68 7.65
N LEU A 162 -9.31 7.22 6.97
CA LEU A 162 -8.99 8.65 7.02
C LEU A 162 -10.12 9.50 6.46
N LEU A 163 -10.77 9.08 5.37
CA LEU A 163 -11.89 9.80 4.77
C LEU A 163 -13.07 9.94 5.76
N VAL A 164 -13.45 8.84 6.44
CA VAL A 164 -14.61 8.83 7.35
C VAL A 164 -14.32 9.46 8.72
N ASN A 165 -13.05 9.46 9.18
CA ASN A 165 -12.65 10.07 10.45
C ASN A 165 -12.15 11.52 10.31
N GLY A 166 -12.27 12.11 9.11
CA GLY A 166 -11.82 13.47 8.83
C GLY A 166 -10.31 13.66 8.96
N LYS A 167 -9.87 14.89 9.24
CA LYS A 167 -8.44 15.26 9.33
C LYS A 167 -7.79 14.83 10.66
N ASN A 168 -8.07 13.62 11.14
CA ASN A 168 -7.38 13.06 12.29
C ASN A 168 -5.90 12.84 11.94
N THR A 169 -5.02 13.62 12.56
CA THR A 169 -3.58 13.62 12.24
C THR A 169 -2.88 12.32 12.63
N LEU A 170 -3.35 11.64 13.68
CA LEU A 170 -2.80 10.34 14.09
C LEU A 170 -3.09 9.26 13.06
N ILE A 171 -4.35 9.20 12.59
CA ILE A 171 -4.75 8.29 11.49
C ILE A 171 -3.99 8.66 10.22
N GLY A 172 -3.91 9.95 9.87
CA GLY A 172 -3.20 10.42 8.69
C GLY A 172 -1.73 10.00 8.67
N ASN A 173 -1.02 10.15 9.80
CA ASN A 173 0.37 9.73 9.93
C ASN A 173 0.54 8.22 9.75
N GLU A 174 -0.36 7.41 10.33
CA GLU A 174 -0.28 5.95 10.21
C GLU A 174 -0.60 5.47 8.80
N VAL A 175 -1.61 6.06 8.15
CA VAL A 175 -1.96 5.81 6.73
C VAL A 175 -0.75 6.11 5.83
N GLN A 176 -0.05 7.22 6.05
CA GLN A 176 1.16 7.53 5.27
C GLN A 176 2.24 6.46 5.45
N LYS A 177 2.50 6.02 6.69
CA LYS A 177 3.47 4.95 6.96
C LYS A 177 3.07 3.63 6.29
N LEU A 178 1.81 3.22 6.41
CA LEU A 178 1.29 2.00 5.79
C LEU A 178 1.38 2.05 4.25
N ASN A 179 1.01 3.19 3.65
CA ASN A 179 1.13 3.40 2.21
C ASN A 179 2.58 3.24 1.74
N SER A 180 3.54 3.83 2.47
CA SER A 180 4.98 3.70 2.20
C SER A 180 5.53 2.30 2.47
N ALA A 181 4.94 1.55 3.39
CA ALA A 181 5.39 0.23 3.78
C ALA A 181 5.11 -0.87 2.72
N GLN A 182 4.18 -0.64 1.79
CA GLN A 182 3.70 -1.65 0.84
C GLN A 182 4.81 -2.34 0.05
N SER A 183 5.76 -1.57 -0.52
CA SER A 183 6.85 -2.14 -1.33
C SER A 183 7.80 -2.99 -0.51
N PHE A 184 8.10 -2.57 0.73
CA PHE A 184 8.98 -3.31 1.64
C PHE A 184 8.30 -4.58 2.15
N ALA A 185 7.03 -4.49 2.55
CA ALA A 185 6.23 -5.63 2.97
C ALA A 185 6.08 -6.66 1.85
N LYS A 186 5.86 -6.20 0.61
CA LYS A 186 5.81 -7.08 -0.56
C LYS A 186 7.06 -7.93 -0.70
N ASN A 187 8.23 -7.29 -0.69
CA ASN A 187 9.50 -7.99 -0.89
C ASN A 187 9.79 -9.00 0.24
N ASP A 188 9.50 -8.63 1.49
CA ASP A 188 9.63 -9.52 2.67
C ASP A 188 8.75 -10.77 2.51
N ILE A 189 7.46 -10.57 2.18
CA ILE A 189 6.48 -11.66 2.09
C ILE A 189 6.73 -12.55 0.87
N VAL A 190 7.05 -11.96 -0.29
CA VAL A 190 7.39 -12.70 -1.52
C VAL A 190 8.55 -13.66 -1.26
N ALA A 191 9.59 -13.23 -0.53
CA ALA A 191 10.74 -14.08 -0.20
C ALA A 191 10.36 -15.32 0.63
N HIS A 192 9.29 -15.24 1.43
CA HIS A 192 8.80 -16.37 2.22
C HIS A 192 7.92 -17.35 1.44
N ILE A 193 7.36 -16.95 0.29
CA ILE A 193 6.43 -17.76 -0.51
C ILE A 193 7.10 -18.33 -1.76
N LEU A 194 7.85 -17.51 -2.51
CA LEU A 194 8.28 -17.84 -3.87
C LEU A 194 9.62 -18.59 -3.99
N ASP A 195 10.25 -18.96 -2.86
CA ASP A 195 11.50 -19.75 -2.75
C ASP A 195 12.27 -20.02 -4.07
N SER A 196 12.33 -21.28 -4.53
CA SER A 196 12.94 -21.67 -5.81
C SER A 196 11.94 -22.31 -6.77
N GLU A 197 10.67 -22.43 -6.36
CA GLU A 197 9.60 -23.01 -7.18
C GLU A 197 9.13 -22.03 -8.27
N SER A 198 9.09 -22.48 -9.53
CA SER A 198 8.53 -21.69 -10.63
C SER A 198 7.00 -21.75 -10.71
N ARG A 199 6.40 -22.77 -10.10
CA ARG A 199 4.96 -23.00 -10.03
C ARG A 199 4.60 -23.60 -8.68
N ILE A 200 3.52 -23.10 -8.07
CA ILE A 200 3.08 -23.50 -6.73
C ILE A 200 1.74 -24.23 -6.86
N THR A 201 1.70 -25.50 -6.46
CA THR A 201 0.44 -26.28 -6.38
C THR A 201 -0.41 -25.80 -5.21
N MET A 202 -1.71 -26.11 -5.23
CA MET A 202 -2.61 -25.87 -4.09
C MET A 202 -2.09 -26.48 -2.77
N GLU A 203 -1.46 -27.66 -2.81
CA GLU A 203 -0.88 -28.29 -1.63
C GLU A 203 0.36 -27.54 -1.12
N SER A 204 1.29 -27.16 -2.01
CA SER A 204 2.47 -26.36 -1.64
C SER A 204 2.04 -24.99 -1.09
N TYR A 205 1.08 -24.34 -1.77
CA TYR A 205 0.47 -23.09 -1.36
C TYR A 205 -0.13 -23.19 0.05
N ALA A 206 -0.98 -24.18 0.31
CA ALA A 206 -1.59 -24.37 1.63
C ALA A 206 -0.54 -24.56 2.72
N ARG A 207 0.50 -25.38 2.49
CA ARG A 207 1.62 -25.53 3.44
C ARG A 207 2.33 -24.20 3.68
N LYS A 208 2.64 -23.43 2.63
CA LYS A 208 3.32 -22.12 2.76
C LYS A 208 2.47 -21.11 3.54
N PHE A 209 1.16 -21.07 3.31
CA PHE A 209 0.23 -20.14 3.97
C PHE A 209 -0.12 -20.50 5.41
N THR A 210 0.30 -21.68 5.90
CA THR A 210 0.21 -22.02 7.33
C THR A 210 1.40 -21.52 8.15
N LYS A 211 2.52 -21.15 7.51
CA LYS A 211 3.70 -20.58 8.18
C LYS A 211 3.35 -19.23 8.79
N LYS A 212 3.89 -18.92 9.97
CA LYS A 212 3.54 -17.72 10.75
C LYS A 212 3.74 -16.43 9.94
N GLU A 213 4.81 -16.39 9.16
CA GLU A 213 5.24 -15.25 8.34
C GLU A 213 4.26 -14.95 7.21
N VAL A 214 3.60 -15.97 6.66
CA VAL A 214 2.65 -15.82 5.54
C VAL A 214 1.22 -15.74 6.06
N LYS A 215 0.91 -16.48 7.12
CA LYS A 215 -0.42 -16.55 7.74
C LYS A 215 -0.96 -15.19 8.18
N MET A 216 -0.08 -14.22 8.46
CA MET A 216 -0.48 -12.85 8.77
C MET A 216 -1.27 -12.16 7.65
N LEU A 217 -1.13 -12.61 6.39
CA LEU A 217 -1.91 -12.08 5.25
C LEU A 217 -3.44 -12.23 5.45
N PHE A 218 -3.89 -13.19 6.26
CA PHE A 218 -5.31 -13.39 6.58
C PHE A 218 -5.80 -12.57 7.78
N ASN A 219 -4.91 -11.82 8.43
CA ASN A 219 -5.24 -11.02 9.60
C ASN A 219 -4.80 -9.57 9.34
N PRO A 220 -5.73 -8.70 8.91
CA PRO A 220 -5.41 -7.32 8.53
C PRO A 220 -4.66 -6.53 9.60
N GLU A 221 -5.01 -6.70 10.87
CA GLU A 221 -4.33 -6.05 11.99
C GLU A 221 -2.87 -6.49 12.11
N ARG A 222 -2.59 -7.80 12.09
CA ARG A 222 -1.22 -8.33 12.13
C ARG A 222 -0.42 -7.93 10.89
N LEU A 223 -1.06 -7.89 9.73
CA LEU A 223 -0.42 -7.43 8.49
C LEU A 223 0.01 -5.97 8.59
N ARG A 224 -0.87 -5.07 9.07
CA ARG A 224 -0.54 -3.66 9.31
C ARG A 224 0.59 -3.50 10.32
N ASN A 225 0.54 -4.20 11.44
CA ASN A 225 1.58 -4.15 12.47
C ASN A 225 2.94 -4.59 11.89
N ARG A 226 2.97 -5.70 11.15
CA ARG A 226 4.19 -6.16 10.49
C ARG A 226 4.70 -5.15 9.46
N ALA A 227 3.82 -4.55 8.67
CA ALA A 227 4.21 -3.55 7.68
C ALA A 227 4.86 -2.32 8.35
N LEU A 228 4.31 -1.86 9.48
CA LEU A 228 4.90 -0.78 10.28
C LEU A 228 6.26 -1.17 10.87
N GLU A 229 6.41 -2.39 11.39
CA GLU A 229 7.71 -2.88 11.87
C GLU A 229 8.78 -2.89 10.77
N ILE A 230 8.41 -3.35 9.56
CA ILE A 230 9.32 -3.37 8.41
C ILE A 230 9.72 -1.94 8.01
N TYR A 231 8.73 -1.04 7.97
CA TYR A 231 8.96 0.37 7.66
C TYR A 231 9.90 1.05 8.66
N GLU A 232 9.73 0.79 9.96
CA GLU A 232 10.60 1.33 11.01
C GLU A 232 12.04 0.80 10.89
N LYS A 233 12.21 -0.50 10.63
CA LYS A 233 13.53 -1.09 10.39
C LYS A 233 14.22 -0.47 9.18
N PHE A 234 13.47 -0.24 8.09
CA PHE A 234 13.99 0.40 6.91
C PHE A 234 14.47 1.84 7.20
N LEU A 235 13.65 2.64 7.90
CA LEU A 235 14.05 4.00 8.30
C LEU A 235 15.26 4.03 9.22
N GLN A 236 15.39 3.06 10.12
CA GLN A 236 16.57 2.94 10.99
C GLN A 236 17.82 2.65 10.15
N HIS A 237 17.73 1.72 9.21
CA HIS A 237 18.84 1.36 8.33
C HIS A 237 19.26 2.55 7.44
N GLU A 238 18.31 3.30 6.89
CA GLU A 238 18.60 4.49 6.07
C GLU A 238 19.34 5.57 6.88
N LYS A 239 18.91 5.82 8.13
CA LYS A 239 19.60 6.74 9.05
C LYS A 239 21.02 6.30 9.38
N GLU A 240 21.23 5.00 9.57
CA GLU A 240 22.56 4.44 9.83
C GLU A 240 23.49 4.63 8.64
N LEU A 241 23.02 4.34 7.41
CA LEU A 241 23.78 4.55 6.19
C LEU A 241 24.17 6.02 5.98
N GLU A 242 23.24 6.94 6.23
CA GLU A 242 23.50 8.38 6.14
C GLU A 242 24.54 8.84 7.18
N MET A 243 24.47 8.33 8.41
CA MET A 243 25.47 8.62 9.45
C MET A 243 26.87 8.10 9.07
N GLN A 244 26.95 6.89 8.50
CA GLN A 244 28.22 6.33 8.01
C GLN A 244 28.80 7.16 6.86
N LYS A 245 27.96 7.66 5.95
CA LYS A 245 28.38 8.53 4.85
C LYS A 245 28.95 9.85 5.38
N GLN A 246 28.27 10.50 6.32
CA GLN A 246 28.74 11.74 6.95
C GLN A 246 30.04 11.56 7.73
N LEU A 247 30.27 10.39 8.34
CA LEU A 247 31.52 10.09 9.03
C LEU A 247 32.68 9.98 8.03
N LYS A 248 32.49 9.26 6.93
CA LYS A 248 33.49 9.14 5.85
C LYS A 248 33.84 10.51 5.24
N GLU A 249 32.84 11.34 4.94
CA GLU A 249 33.06 12.70 4.43
C GLU A 249 33.85 13.58 5.41
N LYS A 250 33.60 13.44 6.72
CA LYS A 250 34.37 14.13 7.76
C LYS A 250 35.82 13.65 7.85
N GLU A 251 36.05 12.34 7.74
CA GLU A 251 37.40 11.75 7.74
C GLU A 251 38.21 12.21 6.51
N GLU A 252 37.61 12.20 5.32
CA GLU A 252 38.24 12.71 4.09
C GLU A 252 38.59 14.20 4.20
N MET A 253 37.66 15.02 4.71
CA MET A 253 37.95 16.44 4.96
C MET A 253 39.08 16.65 5.97
N GLN A 254 39.17 15.82 7.01
CA GLN A 254 40.27 15.89 7.98
C GLN A 254 41.61 15.49 7.35
N MET A 255 41.64 14.45 6.50
CA MET A 255 42.85 14.07 5.77
C MET A 255 43.32 15.17 4.82
N LEU A 256 42.41 15.80 4.07
CA LEU A 256 42.74 16.91 3.17
C LEU A 256 43.30 18.13 3.93
N LYS A 257 42.78 18.42 5.13
CA LYS A 257 43.32 19.49 5.99
C LYS A 257 44.73 19.18 6.48
N LYS A 258 45.02 17.92 6.85
CA LYS A 258 46.37 17.51 7.27
C LYS A 258 47.39 17.67 6.14
N ILE A 259 47.02 17.31 4.90
CA ILE A 259 47.90 17.46 3.73
C ILE A 259 48.22 18.93 3.46
N LYS A 260 47.21 19.82 3.48
CA LYS A 260 47.43 21.27 3.27
C LYS A 260 48.35 21.87 4.32
N ASN A 261 48.21 21.47 5.58
CA ASN A 261 49.05 22.00 6.65
C ASN A 261 50.50 21.49 6.58
N SER A 262 50.75 20.29 6.05
CA SER A 262 52.12 19.78 5.85
C SER A 262 52.88 20.46 4.71
N ASP A 263 52.18 21.00 3.71
CA ASP A 263 52.81 21.71 2.59
C ASP A 263 53.24 23.15 2.96
N ASP A 264 52.57 23.79 3.93
CA ASP A 264 52.91 25.15 4.39
C ASP A 264 54.09 25.18 5.36
N GLU A 265 54.31 24.16 6.18
CA GLU A 265 55.48 24.09 7.09
C GLU A 265 56.82 23.85 6.35
N GLY A 266 56.77 23.40 5.09
CA GLY A 266 57.96 23.18 4.26
C GLY A 266 58.57 24.44 3.62
N ASN A 267 57.85 25.57 3.61
CA ASN A 267 58.25 26.76 2.83
C ASN A 267 58.78 27.95 3.65
N GLU A 268 58.75 27.90 4.98
CA GLU A 268 59.27 28.98 5.83
C GLU A 268 60.80 29.01 5.98
N HIS A 269 61.55 28.03 5.45
CA HIS A 269 63.02 28.00 5.56
C HIS A 269 63.81 28.47 4.32
N LYS A 270 63.17 29.01 3.27
CA LYS A 270 63.91 29.45 2.05
C LYS A 270 63.76 30.92 1.63
N ASN A 271 63.14 31.81 2.41
CA ASN A 271 63.05 33.24 2.07
C ASN A 271 63.82 34.16 3.03
N LYS A 272 65.15 34.00 3.06
CA LYS A 272 66.09 35.08 3.41
C LYS A 272 67.08 35.28 2.26
N LYS A 273 66.73 36.08 1.24
CA LYS A 273 67.70 36.95 0.52
C LYS A 273 67.04 37.82 -0.56
N LYS A 274 67.45 39.10 -0.53
CA LYS A 274 67.46 40.13 -1.58
C LYS A 274 66.29 41.13 -1.63
N ARG A 275 66.48 42.20 -0.85
CA ARG A 275 66.08 43.57 -1.20
C ARG A 275 66.83 44.01 -2.46
N GLY A 276 66.10 44.55 -3.44
CA GLY A 276 66.62 45.34 -4.55
C GLY A 276 65.56 46.35 -4.97
N PRO A 277 65.88 47.65 -5.14
CA PRO A 277 64.90 48.65 -5.54
C PRO A 277 64.77 48.65 -7.06
N ARG A 278 63.54 48.63 -7.59
CA ARG A 278 63.31 49.02 -8.99
C ARG A 278 62.10 49.91 -9.14
N LYS A 279 62.40 51.03 -9.79
CA LYS A 279 61.59 52.18 -10.16
C LYS A 279 60.55 51.85 -11.25
N TYR A 280 59.42 52.55 -11.16
CA TYR A 280 58.53 53.09 -12.21
C TYR A 280 58.35 52.33 -13.54
N ALA A 281 57.09 52.07 -13.93
CA ALA A 281 56.48 52.62 -15.16
C ALA A 281 54.97 52.26 -15.30
N ARG A 282 54.19 53.26 -15.69
CA ARG A 282 52.79 53.21 -16.14
C ARG A 282 52.61 52.34 -17.41
N LYS A 283 51.46 51.67 -17.55
CA LYS A 283 50.53 51.91 -18.68
C LYS A 283 49.20 51.15 -18.51
N SER A 284 48.13 51.93 -18.63
CA SER A 284 46.73 51.58 -18.93
C SER A 284 46.56 50.74 -20.20
N VAL A 285 45.59 49.82 -20.25
CA VAL A 285 44.65 49.60 -21.40
C VAL A 285 43.39 48.83 -20.91
N ASN A 286 42.23 49.31 -21.36
CA ASN A 286 40.85 48.79 -21.24
C ASN A 286 40.57 47.55 -22.13
N LYS A 287 39.59 46.70 -21.75
CA LYS A 287 38.40 46.23 -22.55
C LYS A 287 37.85 44.91 -21.99
N ALA A 288 36.56 44.86 -21.60
CA ALA A 288 35.36 44.48 -22.39
C ALA A 288 35.19 42.94 -22.50
N HIS A 289 34.19 42.33 -21.85
CA HIS A 289 32.84 41.98 -22.35
C HIS A 289 32.77 40.75 -23.26
N ASN A 290 31.96 39.76 -22.84
CA ASN A 290 31.14 38.75 -23.55
C ASN A 290 31.04 37.51 -22.64
N ASN A 291 29.92 37.07 -22.08
CA ASN A 291 28.58 36.71 -22.60
C ASN A 291 28.58 35.64 -23.71
N ASN A 292 27.70 34.65 -23.46
CA ASN A 292 27.11 33.61 -24.33
C ASN A 292 27.97 32.34 -24.52
N ASP A 293 27.44 31.11 -24.43
CA ASP A 293 26.05 30.59 -24.46
C ASP A 293 25.79 29.54 -23.36
#